data_AF-M5G4B5-F1
#
_entry.id   AF-M5G4B5-F1
#
_cell.length_a   1.000
_cell.length_b   1.000
_cell.length_c   1.000
_cell.angle_alpha   90.00
_cell.angle_beta   90.00
_cell.angle_gamma   90.00
#
_symmetry.space_group_name_H-M   'P 1'
#
loop_
_entity.id
_entity.type
_entity.pdbx_description
1 polymer ?
#
loop_
_entity_poly.entity_id
_entity_poly.type
_entity_poly.pdbx_seq_one_letter_code
_entity_poly.pdbx_strand_id
1 'polypeptide(L)'
;MQFFVGAFHGYAHSWQCQLCFHPWVVTVAGLEDFETCEWVFRQQNQTAPLFWHSSSYHCHMTMDWFYCQWNSDWTLVLGAYFLAQNYKQALKIINQTGVAVDSLMANLECSPDNLQMCLQQEKEYFRDLIQEPEEEQMAFWYLEMLQELELEWYMSTSPRLSFN
;
A
#
# COMPACT_ATOMS: atom_id res chain seq x y z
N MET A 1 18.90 -6.01 -9.61
CA MET A 1 17.77 -5.11 -9.92
C MET A 1 16.64 -5.52 -8.99
N GLN A 2 16.10 -4.60 -8.19
CA GLN A 2 15.05 -4.90 -7.20
C GLN A 2 13.73 -4.29 -7.68
N PHE A 3 12.64 -5.04 -7.53
CA PHE A 3 11.31 -4.64 -7.98
C PHE A 3 10.50 -4.09 -6.80
N PHE A 4 9.70 -3.06 -7.06
CA PHE A 4 8.81 -2.45 -6.08
C PHE A 4 7.40 -2.36 -6.67
N VAL A 5 6.40 -2.53 -5.81
CA VAL A 5 5.00 -2.24 -6.12
C VAL A 5 4.66 -0.89 -5.47
N GLY A 6 3.98 0.02 -6.17
CA GLY A 6 3.55 1.30 -5.59
C GLY A 6 2.76 1.09 -4.29
N ALA A 7 2.98 1.94 -3.28
CA ALA A 7 2.39 1.78 -1.96
C ALA A 7 0.84 1.83 -1.97
N PHE A 8 0.24 2.55 -2.92
CA PHE A 8 -1.20 2.65 -3.09
C PHE A 8 -1.79 1.38 -3.68
N HIS A 9 -1.14 0.81 -4.70
CA HIS A 9 -1.58 -0.44 -5.34
C HIS A 9 -1.19 -1.67 -4.55
N GLY A 10 -0.16 -1.59 -3.72
CA GLY A 10 0.35 -2.67 -2.89
C GLY A 10 -0.74 -3.42 -2.13
N TYR A 11 -1.68 -2.69 -1.52
CA TYR A 11 -2.78 -3.26 -0.74
C TYR A 11 -3.77 -4.09 -1.58
N ALA A 12 -3.84 -3.88 -2.89
CA ALA A 12 -4.68 -4.70 -3.79
C ALA A 12 -4.02 -6.03 -4.18
N HIS A 13 -2.74 -6.22 -3.87
CA HIS A 13 -2.04 -7.49 -4.11
C HIS A 13 -2.20 -8.45 -2.93
N SER A 14 -1.95 -9.74 -3.17
CA SER A 14 -1.86 -10.72 -2.09
C SER A 14 -0.78 -10.31 -1.08
N TRP A 15 -1.01 -10.61 0.19
CA TRP A 15 -0.07 -10.28 1.26
C TRP A 15 1.34 -10.84 0.99
N GLN A 16 1.43 -12.03 0.40
CA GLN A 16 2.70 -12.64 -0.03
C GLN A 16 3.50 -11.74 -0.99
N CYS A 17 2.80 -11.10 -1.95
CA CYS A 17 3.40 -10.15 -2.88
C CYS A 17 3.85 -8.88 -2.15
N GLN A 18 3.03 -8.38 -1.21
CA GLN A 18 3.35 -7.20 -0.41
C GLN A 18 4.62 -7.41 0.42
N LEU A 19 4.78 -8.56 1.08
CA LEU A 19 5.99 -8.87 1.84
C LEU A 19 7.28 -8.84 1.00
N CYS A 20 7.17 -9.15 -0.29
CA CYS A 20 8.32 -9.22 -1.19
C CYS A 20 8.66 -7.88 -1.83
N PHE A 21 7.65 -7.07 -2.15
CA PHE A 21 7.81 -5.92 -3.06
C PHE A 21 7.24 -4.60 -2.54
N HIS A 22 6.54 -4.60 -1.41
CA HIS A 22 5.96 -3.38 -0.87
C HIS A 22 7.05 -2.48 -0.26
N PRO A 23 7.09 -1.17 -0.57
CA PRO A 23 8.11 -0.22 -0.11
C PRO A 23 8.23 -0.14 1.40
N TRP A 24 7.09 -0.30 2.10
CA TRP A 24 7.07 -0.34 3.56
C TRP A 24 7.84 -1.53 4.16
N VAL A 25 7.79 -2.70 3.53
CA VAL A 25 8.49 -3.91 4.00
C VAL A 25 9.95 -3.89 3.53
N VAL A 26 10.18 -3.39 2.31
CA VAL A 26 11.51 -3.32 1.70
C VAL A 26 12.20 -2.02 2.11
N THR A 27 13.00 -2.09 3.16
CA THR A 27 13.70 -0.95 3.80
C THR A 27 14.59 -0.09 2.87
N VAL A 28 14.88 -0.57 1.66
CA VAL A 28 15.71 0.12 0.66
C VAL A 28 14.98 1.32 0.03
N ALA A 29 13.65 1.33 0.02
CA ALA A 29 12.85 2.39 -0.61
C ALA A 29 12.85 3.72 0.14
N GLY A 30 13.11 3.70 1.46
CA GLY A 30 12.99 4.89 2.30
C GLY A 30 11.55 5.42 2.38
N LEU A 31 11.35 6.71 2.10
CA LEU A 31 10.04 7.37 2.09
C LEU A 31 9.42 7.45 0.68
N GLU A 32 10.01 6.79 -0.31
CA GLU A 32 9.46 6.72 -1.66
C GLU A 32 8.24 5.80 -1.68
N ASP A 33 7.11 6.31 -2.14
CA ASP A 33 5.87 5.54 -2.33
C ASP A 33 5.75 4.93 -3.73
N PHE A 34 6.66 5.30 -4.65
CA PHE A 34 6.70 4.93 -6.06
C PHE A 34 5.42 5.27 -6.83
N GLU A 35 4.66 6.25 -6.35
CA GLU A 35 3.44 6.71 -7.02
C GLU A 35 3.72 7.71 -8.13
N THR A 36 4.98 8.15 -8.32
CA THR A 36 5.36 9.12 -9.36
C THR A 36 4.80 8.78 -10.74
N CYS A 37 4.71 7.49 -11.09
CA CYS A 37 4.08 7.03 -12.32
C CYS A 37 2.62 7.46 -12.44
N GLU A 38 1.80 7.33 -11.38
CA GLU A 38 0.40 7.78 -11.40
C GLU A 38 0.29 9.29 -11.66
N TRP A 39 1.15 10.09 -11.03
CA TRP A 39 1.17 11.55 -11.22
C TRP A 39 1.51 11.92 -12.65
N VAL A 40 2.50 11.25 -13.23
CA VAL A 40 2.90 11.43 -14.64
C VAL A 40 1.75 11.06 -15.57
N PHE A 41 1.17 9.86 -15.41
CA PHE A 41 0.10 9.40 -16.28
C PHE A 41 -1.17 10.23 -16.14
N ARG A 42 -1.49 10.71 -14.94
CA ARG A 42 -2.59 11.66 -14.73
C ARG A 42 -2.39 12.94 -15.53
N GLN A 43 -1.20 13.50 -15.53
CA GLN A 43 -0.90 14.70 -16.32
C GLN A 43 -0.86 14.40 -17.82
N GLN A 44 -0.28 13.26 -18.22
CA GLN A 44 -0.25 12.83 -19.60
C GLN A 44 -1.66 12.66 -20.17
N ASN A 45 -2.60 12.14 -19.38
CA ASN A 45 -3.99 11.99 -19.79
C ASN A 45 -4.67 13.32 -20.16
N GLN A 46 -4.17 14.47 -19.69
CA GLN A 46 -4.66 15.79 -20.11
C GLN A 46 -4.32 16.09 -21.58
N THR A 47 -3.34 15.38 -22.17
CA THR A 47 -3.01 15.48 -23.60
C THR A 47 -3.90 14.59 -24.48
N ALA A 48 -4.71 13.70 -23.90
CA ALA A 48 -5.57 12.78 -24.64
C ALA A 48 -6.53 13.47 -25.64
N PRO A 49 -7.15 14.64 -25.33
CA PRO A 49 -7.98 15.36 -26.31
C PRO A 49 -7.22 15.80 -27.56
N LEU A 50 -5.90 16.01 -27.47
CA LEU A 50 -5.06 16.39 -28.61
C LEU A 50 -4.88 15.23 -29.59
N PHE A 51 -5.10 13.99 -29.17
CA PHE A 51 -4.88 12.80 -30.00
C PHE A 51 -6.07 12.47 -30.91
N TRP A 52 -7.29 12.86 -30.54
CA TRP A 52 -8.51 12.42 -31.23
C TRP A 52 -8.59 12.79 -32.72
N HIS A 53 -7.97 13.90 -33.11
CA HIS A 53 -7.96 14.36 -34.50
C HIS A 53 -6.54 14.54 -35.07
N SER A 54 -5.54 14.02 -34.35
CA SER A 54 -4.14 14.16 -34.73
C SER A 54 -3.64 12.99 -35.58
N SER A 55 -2.70 13.27 -36.48
CA SER A 55 -1.94 12.22 -37.16
C SER A 55 -1.03 11.49 -36.16
N SER A 56 -0.61 10.26 -36.48
CA SER A 56 0.37 9.52 -35.67
C SER A 56 1.64 10.35 -35.40
N TYR A 57 2.11 11.12 -36.39
CA TYR A 57 3.26 12.01 -36.21
C TYR A 57 3.00 13.09 -35.14
N HIS A 58 1.83 13.73 -35.14
CA HIS A 58 1.48 14.75 -34.15
C HIS A 58 1.27 14.17 -32.76
N CYS A 59 0.74 12.94 -32.65
CA CYS A 59 0.65 12.24 -31.37
C CYS A 59 2.04 11.98 -30.77
N HIS A 60 2.97 11.45 -31.57
CA HIS A 60 4.35 11.21 -31.12
C HIS A 60 5.08 12.50 -30.72
N MET A 61 4.96 13.56 -31.53
CA MET A 61 5.53 14.86 -31.22
C MET A 61 4.97 15.44 -29.92
N THR A 62 3.65 15.34 -29.71
CA THR A 62 2.99 15.82 -28.50
C THR A 62 3.45 15.04 -27.26
N MET A 63 3.59 13.72 -27.36
CA MET A 63 4.11 12.88 -26.28
C MET A 63 5.57 13.23 -25.96
N ASP A 64 6.41 13.36 -26.98
CA ASP A 64 7.82 13.74 -26.82
C ASP A 64 7.96 15.09 -26.09
N TRP A 65 7.23 16.10 -26.55
CA TRP A 65 7.22 17.42 -25.93
C TRP A 65 6.73 17.39 -24.48
N PHE A 66 5.66 16.64 -24.21
CA PHE A 66 5.16 16.45 -22.86
C PHE A 66 6.24 15.88 -21.94
N TYR A 67 6.92 14.79 -22.33
CA TYR A 67 7.94 14.16 -21.49
C TYR A 67 9.20 15.00 -21.36
N CYS A 68 9.63 15.70 -22.42
CA CYS A 68 10.76 16.63 -22.34
C CYS A 68 10.49 17.76 -21.33
N GLN A 69 9.31 18.38 -21.42
CA GLN A 69 8.89 19.44 -20.50
C GLN A 69 8.78 18.90 -19.06
N TRP A 70 8.07 17.78 -18.89
CA TRP A 70 7.88 17.16 -17.58
C TRP A 70 9.21 16.81 -16.93
N ASN A 71 10.17 16.23 -17.66
CA ASN A 71 11.47 15.87 -17.12
C ASN A 71 12.28 17.11 -16.68
N SER A 72 12.21 18.20 -17.45
CA SER A 72 12.84 19.47 -17.08
C SER A 72 12.25 20.02 -15.77
N ASP A 73 10.93 20.05 -15.66
CA ASP A 73 10.24 20.55 -14.47
C ASP A 73 10.49 19.65 -13.25
N TRP A 74 10.46 18.32 -13.45
CA TRP A 74 10.68 17.34 -12.39
C TRP A 74 12.11 17.42 -11.84
N THR A 75 13.11 17.62 -12.69
CA THR A 75 14.51 17.74 -12.25
C THR A 75 14.68 18.95 -11.29
N LEU A 76 13.98 20.05 -11.54
CA LEU A 76 13.97 21.22 -10.65
C LEU A 76 13.28 20.94 -9.32
N VAL A 77 12.15 20.23 -9.36
CA VAL A 77 11.34 19.89 -8.17
C VAL A 77 12.02 18.82 -7.30
N LEU A 78 12.67 17.83 -7.91
CA LEU A 78 13.28 16.70 -7.22
C LEU A 78 14.30 17.16 -6.18
N GLY A 79 15.29 17.95 -6.61
CA GLY A 79 16.42 18.34 -5.76
C GLY A 79 16.03 19.32 -4.66
N ALA A 80 15.25 20.35 -5.03
CA ALA A 80 14.96 21.46 -4.12
C ALA A 80 13.80 21.17 -3.16
N TYR A 81 12.77 20.46 -3.63
CA TYR A 81 11.55 20.23 -2.87
C TYR A 81 11.46 18.79 -2.38
N PHE A 82 11.43 17.81 -3.28
CA PHE A 82 11.13 16.43 -2.91
C PHE A 82 12.14 15.85 -1.91
N LEU A 83 13.44 15.87 -2.26
CA LEU A 83 14.48 15.33 -1.37
C LEU A 83 14.58 16.11 -0.05
N ALA A 84 14.49 17.44 -0.11
CA ALA A 84 14.60 18.29 1.07
C ALA A 84 13.42 18.11 2.03
N GLN A 85 12.19 17.97 1.52
CA GLN A 85 11.00 17.73 2.33
C GLN A 85 10.99 16.31 2.90
N ASN A 86 11.33 15.29 2.10
CA ASN A 86 11.43 13.92 2.58
C ASN A 86 12.49 13.79 3.68
N TYR A 87 13.62 14.49 3.57
CA TYR A 87 14.62 14.51 4.63
C TYR A 87 14.08 15.13 5.93
N LYS A 88 13.40 16.29 5.85
CA LYS A 88 12.78 16.92 7.03
C LYS A 88 11.69 16.03 7.64
N GLN A 89 10.90 15.38 6.81
CA GLN A 89 9.87 14.43 7.22
C GLN A 89 10.49 13.23 7.94
N ALA A 90 11.57 12.65 7.40
CA ALA A 90 12.29 11.55 8.03
C ALA A 90 12.79 11.94 9.43
N LEU A 91 13.42 13.10 9.58
CA LEU A 91 13.86 13.61 10.89
C LEU A 91 12.68 13.78 11.86
N LYS A 92 11.55 14.28 11.37
CA LYS A 92 10.34 14.43 12.18
C LYS A 92 9.80 13.08 12.64
N ILE A 93 9.74 12.08 11.76
CA ILE A 93 9.29 10.72 12.08
C ILE A 93 10.22 10.09 13.12
N ILE A 94 11.54 10.20 12.94
CA ILE A 94 12.51 9.66 13.90
C ILE A 94 12.32 10.30 15.28
N ASN A 95 12.17 11.62 15.34
CA ASN A 95 12.01 12.33 16.62
C ASN A 95 10.66 12.07 17.31
N GLN A 96 9.58 11.94 16.54
CA GLN A 96 8.22 11.79 17.10
C GLN A 96 7.85 10.34 17.35
N THR A 97 8.10 9.48 16.37
CA THR A 97 7.67 8.08 16.37
C THR A 97 8.73 7.17 16.96
N GLY A 98 10.03 7.51 16.85
CA GLY A 98 11.13 6.71 17.40
C GLY A 98 10.96 6.47 18.90
N VAL A 99 10.65 7.52 19.67
CA VAL A 99 10.44 7.41 21.13
C VAL A 99 9.24 6.49 21.46
N ALA A 100 8.15 6.59 20.70
CA ALA A 100 7.00 5.72 20.88
C ALA A 100 7.33 4.26 20.57
N VAL A 101 8.06 4.01 19.48
CA VAL A 101 8.51 2.67 19.10
C VAL A 101 9.46 2.09 20.15
N ASP A 102 10.44 2.86 20.63
CA ASP A 102 11.38 2.42 21.66
C ASP A 102 10.66 2.03 22.95
N SER A 103 9.67 2.83 23.38
CA SER A 103 8.87 2.49 24.56
C SER A 103 8.00 1.24 24.37
N LEU A 104 7.40 1.05 23.19
CA LEU A 104 6.64 -0.16 22.86
C LEU A 104 7.55 -1.39 22.79
N MET A 105 8.73 -1.26 22.21
CA MET A 105 9.73 -2.33 22.15
C MET A 105 10.21 -2.74 23.54
N ALA A 106 10.43 -1.76 24.44
CA ALA A 106 10.75 -2.04 25.83
C ALA A 106 9.61 -2.78 26.55
N ASN A 107 8.36 -2.36 26.34
CA ASN A 107 7.18 -3.01 26.96
C ASN A 107 6.94 -4.43 26.46
N LEU A 108 7.24 -4.69 25.18
CA LEU A 108 7.07 -5.99 24.54
C LEU A 108 8.31 -6.89 24.64
N GLU A 109 9.35 -6.43 25.36
CA GLU A 109 10.66 -7.12 25.48
C GLU A 109 11.22 -7.56 24.12
N CYS A 110 11.02 -6.71 23.09
CA CYS A 110 11.28 -7.06 21.71
C CYS A 110 12.50 -6.33 21.16
N SER A 111 13.45 -7.08 20.59
CA SER A 111 14.62 -6.54 19.88
C SER A 111 14.25 -6.17 18.43
N PRO A 112 14.91 -5.19 17.79
CA PRO A 112 14.75 -4.97 16.35
C PRO A 112 15.06 -6.22 15.53
N ASP A 113 15.95 -7.10 16.00
CA ASP A 113 16.26 -8.38 15.35
C ASP A 113 15.05 -9.33 15.37
N ASN A 114 14.26 -9.31 16.44
CA ASN A 114 13.04 -10.12 16.54
C ASN A 114 12.03 -9.68 15.49
N LEU A 115 11.91 -8.37 15.21
CA LEU A 115 11.00 -7.86 14.18
C LEU A 115 11.41 -8.35 12.79
N GLN A 116 12.71 -8.36 12.48
CA GLN A 116 13.21 -8.90 11.22
C GLN A 116 12.97 -10.41 11.12
N MET A 117 13.15 -11.14 12.22
CA MET A 117 12.82 -12.56 12.28
C MET A 117 11.33 -12.80 12.05
N CYS A 118 10.44 -12.02 12.67
CA CYS A 118 8.99 -12.13 12.44
C CYS A 118 8.64 -11.92 10.96
N LEU A 119 9.18 -10.89 10.32
CA LEU A 119 8.97 -10.66 8.88
C LEU A 119 9.50 -11.82 8.01
N GLN A 120 10.61 -12.44 8.40
CA GLN A 120 11.16 -13.59 7.69
C GLN A 120 10.28 -14.84 7.87
N GLN A 121 9.83 -15.12 9.09
CA GLN A 121 8.91 -16.21 9.39
C GLN A 121 7.59 -16.04 8.65
N GLU A 122 7.08 -14.81 8.60
CA GLU A 122 5.86 -14.48 7.86
C GLU A 122 6.04 -14.75 6.36
N LYS A 123 7.17 -14.36 5.77
CA LYS A 123 7.51 -14.68 4.37
C LYS A 123 7.59 -16.18 4.11
N GLU A 124 8.14 -16.95 5.04
CA GLU A 124 8.24 -18.41 4.92
C GLU A 124 6.87 -19.07 5.03
N TYR A 125 6.09 -18.70 6.04
CA TYR A 125 4.71 -19.15 6.22
C TYR A 125 3.87 -18.94 4.96
N PHE A 126 3.86 -17.70 4.45
CA PHE A 126 3.08 -17.36 3.26
C PHE A 126 3.65 -17.93 1.97
N ARG A 127 4.92 -18.34 1.90
CA ARG A 127 5.45 -19.05 0.73
C ARG A 127 4.87 -20.46 0.64
N ASP A 128 4.76 -21.13 1.79
CA ASP A 128 4.35 -22.54 1.87
C ASP A 128 2.82 -22.68 1.95
N LEU A 129 2.11 -21.59 2.29
CA LEU A 129 0.66 -21.52 2.33
C LEU A 129 0.06 -21.50 0.91
N ILE A 130 -0.23 -22.69 0.39
CA ILE A 130 -0.96 -22.87 -0.89
C ILE A 130 -2.47 -22.69 -0.68
N GLN A 131 -3.00 -23.13 0.47
CA GLN A 131 -4.39 -23.02 0.86
C GLN A 131 -4.47 -22.88 2.38
N GLU A 132 -5.42 -22.08 2.89
CA GLU A 132 -5.66 -21.98 4.32
C GLU A 132 -5.93 -23.37 4.93
N PRO A 133 -5.41 -23.67 6.14
CA PRO A 133 -5.65 -24.95 6.80
C PRO A 133 -7.15 -25.24 6.91
N GLU A 134 -7.56 -26.48 6.64
CA GLU A 134 -8.97 -26.89 6.68
C GLU A 134 -9.60 -26.67 8.07
N GLU A 135 -8.80 -26.83 9.13
CA GLU A 135 -9.21 -26.55 10.51
C GLU A 135 -9.55 -25.06 10.74
N GLU A 136 -8.75 -24.15 10.19
CA GLU A 136 -8.97 -22.70 10.30
C GLU A 136 -10.19 -22.27 9.48
N GLN A 137 -10.33 -22.81 8.27
CA GLN A 137 -11.53 -22.61 7.47
C GLN A 137 -12.75 -23.06 8.26
N MET A 138 -12.75 -24.28 8.81
CA MET A 138 -13.90 -24.80 9.56
C MET A 138 -14.24 -23.99 10.82
N ALA A 139 -13.24 -23.48 11.53
CA ALA A 139 -13.45 -22.57 12.65
C ALA A 139 -14.09 -21.25 12.20
N PHE A 140 -13.67 -20.71 11.05
CA PHE A 140 -14.25 -19.50 10.47
C PHE A 140 -15.70 -19.72 10.03
N TRP A 141 -15.98 -20.80 9.28
CA TRP A 141 -17.35 -21.19 8.91
C TRP A 141 -18.23 -21.37 10.14
N TYR A 142 -17.71 -21.98 11.20
CA TYR A 142 -18.45 -22.14 12.46
C TYR A 142 -18.78 -20.78 13.11
N LEU A 143 -17.83 -19.85 13.12
CA LEU A 143 -18.04 -18.48 13.62
C LEU A 143 -19.09 -17.72 12.79
N GLU A 144 -19.03 -17.80 11.46
CA GLU A 144 -20.04 -17.21 10.58
C GLU A 144 -21.43 -17.78 10.87
N MET A 145 -21.54 -19.11 11.00
CA MET A 145 -22.81 -19.76 11.36
C MET A 145 -23.34 -19.33 12.72
N LEU A 146 -22.47 -19.12 13.72
CA LEU A 146 -22.89 -18.59 15.02
C LEU A 146 -23.39 -17.15 14.93
N GLN A 147 -22.76 -16.30 14.12
CA GLN A 147 -23.21 -14.93 13.89
C GLN A 147 -24.57 -14.91 13.17
N GLU A 148 -24.76 -15.76 12.16
CA GLU A 148 -26.05 -15.89 11.48
C GLU A 148 -27.15 -16.36 12.45
N LEU A 149 -26.87 -17.38 13.27
CA LEU A 149 -27.81 -17.86 14.27
C LEU A 149 -28.18 -16.78 15.29
N GLU A 150 -27.21 -15.99 15.74
CA GLU A 150 -27.43 -14.86 16.64
C GLU A 150 -28.32 -13.80 15.98
N LEU A 151 -28.07 -13.44 14.72
CA LEU A 151 -28.90 -12.51 13.96
C LEU A 151 -30.34 -13.00 13.80
N GLU A 152 -30.55 -14.28 13.45
CA GLU A 152 -31.89 -14.87 13.36
C GLU A 152 -32.61 -14.90 14.70
N TRP A 153 -31.89 -15.20 15.78
CA TRP A 153 -32.43 -15.16 17.13
C TRP A 153 -32.87 -13.74 17.51
N TYR A 154 -32.05 -12.72 17.23
CA TYR A 154 -32.44 -11.31 17.43
C TYR A 154 -33.64 -10.90 16.57
N MET A 155 -33.71 -11.32 15.30
CA MET A 155 -34.85 -11.02 14.42
C MET A 155 -36.15 -11.72 14.85
N SER A 156 -36.06 -12.91 15.44
CA SER A 156 -37.21 -13.68 15.91
C SER A 156 -37.70 -13.29 17.30
N THR A 157 -36.83 -12.74 18.15
CA THR A 157 -37.13 -12.29 19.52
C THR A 157 -37.38 -10.78 19.64
N SER A 158 -37.04 -9.99 18.62
CA SER A 158 -37.40 -8.57 18.57
C SER A 158 -38.92 -8.40 18.44
N PRO A 159 -39.59 -7.67 19.36
CA PRO A 159 -41.02 -7.43 19.25
C PRO A 159 -41.27 -6.62 17.99
N ARG A 160 -42.07 -7.15 17.05
CA ARG A 160 -42.62 -6.35 15.96
C ARG A 160 -43.29 -5.14 16.59
N LEU A 161 -42.70 -3.96 16.39
CA LEU A 161 -43.36 -2.69 16.70
C LEU A 161 -44.61 -2.63 15.80
N SER A 162 -45.73 -3.08 16.35
CA SER A 162 -47.04 -2.87 15.75
C SER A 162 -47.31 -1.37 15.83
N PHE A 163 -47.04 -0.66 14.75
CA PHE A 163 -47.55 0.68 14.53
C PHE A 163 -49.07 0.58 14.39
N ASN A 164 -49.79 1.01 15.43
CA ASN A 164 -51.20 1.39 15.37
C ASN A 164 -51.31 2.84 14.94
#